data_AF-A0A7V7C6Q4-F1
#
_entry.id   AF-A0A7V7C6Q4-F1
#
_cell.length_a   1.000
_cell.length_b   1.000
_cell.length_c   1.000
_cell.angle_alpha   90.00
_cell.angle_beta   90.00
_cell.angle_gamma   90.00
#
_symmetry.space_group_name_H-M   'P 1'
#
loop_
_entity.id
_entity.type
_entity.pdbx_description
1 polymer ?
#
loop_
_entity_poly.entity_id
_entity_poly.type
_entity_poly.pdbx_seq_one_letter_code
_entity_poly.pdbx_strand_id
1 'polypeptide(L)' 'MSRKKRKEPTAKDLLKIEIAKELGLWEKINKHGWAELTAEESGRIGGLMTRQMRKK' A
#
# COMPACT_ATOMS: atom_id res chain seq x y z
N MET A 1 -22.87 14.37 11.72
CA MET A 1 -22.68 13.94 10.30
C MET A 1 -21.20 13.65 10.06
N SER A 2 -20.84 12.37 9.90
CA SER A 2 -19.45 11.96 9.64
C SER A 2 -19.06 12.35 8.21
N ARG A 3 -18.12 13.30 8.07
CA ARG A 3 -17.59 13.78 6.78
C ARG A 3 -16.84 12.64 6.09
N LYS A 4 -17.51 11.92 5.18
CA LYS A 4 -16.84 11.07 4.18
C LYS A 4 -16.02 11.98 3.27
N LYS A 5 -14.76 12.24 3.65
CA LYS A 5 -13.78 12.86 2.75
C LYS A 5 -13.55 11.90 1.59
N ARG A 6 -14.01 12.29 0.41
CA ARG A 6 -13.59 11.72 -0.87
C ARG A 6 -12.06 11.85 -0.91
N LYS A 7 -11.34 10.76 -0.70
CA LYS A 7 -9.88 10.76 -0.82
C LYS A 7 -9.59 10.73 -2.31
N GLU A 8 -9.12 11.85 -2.85
CA GLU A 8 -8.33 11.86 -4.08
C GLU A 8 -7.30 10.73 -4.00
N PRO A 9 -6.96 10.03 -5.10
CA PRO A 9 -5.89 9.03 -5.11
C PRO A 9 -4.62 9.73 -4.61
N THR A 10 -4.38 9.58 -3.32
CA THR A 10 -3.37 10.35 -2.59
C THR A 10 -2.03 9.73 -2.95
N ALA A 11 -0.91 10.44 -2.81
CA ALA A 11 0.44 9.87 -2.96
C ALA A 11 0.62 8.51 -2.26
N LYS A 12 -0.18 8.24 -1.22
CA LYS A 12 -0.35 6.96 -0.53
C LYS A 12 -0.67 5.76 -1.44
N ASP A 13 -1.54 5.92 -2.43
CA ASP A 13 -1.93 4.81 -3.32
C ASP A 13 -0.80 4.48 -4.30
N LEU A 14 -0.16 5.51 -4.85
CA LEU A 14 1.04 5.35 -5.69
C LEU A 14 2.18 4.70 -4.90
N LEU A 15 2.44 5.16 -3.67
CA LEU A 15 3.44 4.58 -2.77
C LEU A 15 3.19 3.10 -2.50
N LYS A 16 1.94 2.68 -2.27
CA LYS A 16 1.61 1.26 -2.07
C LYS A 16 1.97 0.43 -3.30
N ILE A 17 1.65 0.94 -4.49
CA ILE A 17 1.96 0.26 -5.77
C ILE A 17 3.48 0.20 -5.96
N GLU A 18 4.19 1.29 -5.70
CA GLU A 18 5.64 1.38 -5.84
C GLU A 18 6.37 0.43 -4.88
N ILE A 19 5.97 0.43 -3.61
CA ILE A 19 6.52 -0.48 -2.59
C ILE A 19 6.18 -1.94 -2.93
N ALA A 20 4.96 -2.21 -3.39
CA ALA A 20 4.59 -3.56 -3.81
C ALA A 20 5.44 -4.03 -5.01
N LYS A 21 5.76 -3.13 -5.96
CA LYS A 21 6.66 -3.42 -7.09
C LYS A 21 8.10 -3.64 -6.61
N GLU A 22 8.60 -2.80 -5.71
CA GLU A 22 9.94 -2.91 -5.14
C GLU A 22 10.13 -4.21 -4.36
N LEU A 23 9.09 -4.66 -3.64
CA LEU A 23 9.09 -5.93 -2.91
C LEU A 23 8.84 -7.16 -3.79
N GLY A 24 8.58 -7.00 -5.09
CA GLY A 24 8.20 -8.11 -5.99
C GLY A 24 6.80 -8.68 -5.74
N LEU A 25 6.02 -8.05 -4.86
CA LEU A 25 4.66 -8.46 -4.50
C LEU A 25 3.62 -7.98 -5.50
N TRP A 26 3.97 -7.03 -6.36
CA TRP A 26 3.07 -6.49 -7.36
C TRP A 26 2.55 -7.55 -8.33
N GLU A 27 3.38 -8.48 -8.77
CA GLU A 27 2.94 -9.55 -9.68
C GLU A 27 1.89 -10.45 -9.02
N LYS A 28 2.09 -10.76 -7.74
CA LYS A 28 1.17 -11.54 -6.92
C LYS A 28 -0.15 -10.82 -6.71
N ILE A 29 -0.11 -9.53 -6.33
CA ILE A 29 -1.28 -8.68 -6.20
C ILE A 29 -2.01 -8.52 -7.54
N ASN A 30 -1.28 -8.40 -8.64
CA ASN A 30 -1.87 -8.23 -9.96
C ASN A 30 -2.56 -9.51 -10.44
N LYS A 31 -2.05 -10.69 -10.07
CA LYS A 31 -2.66 -11.99 -10.41
C LYS A 31 -3.79 -12.40 -9.46
N HIS A 32 -3.61 -12.19 -8.15
CA HIS A 32 -4.46 -12.78 -7.11
C HIS A 32 -5.14 -11.74 -6.20
N GLY A 33 -4.79 -10.46 -6.35
CA GLY A 33 -5.33 -9.37 -5.56
C GLY A 33 -4.60 -9.13 -4.25
N TRP A 34 -4.91 -8.02 -3.59
CA TRP A 34 -4.34 -7.65 -2.30
C TRP A 34 -4.66 -8.65 -1.17
N ALA A 35 -5.71 -9.47 -1.34
CA ALA A 35 -6.12 -10.47 -0.38
C ALA A 35 -5.19 -11.70 -0.33
N GLU A 36 -4.37 -11.93 -1.36
CA GLU A 36 -3.40 -13.04 -1.37
C GLU A 36 -2.09 -12.72 -0.64
N LEU A 37 -1.92 -11.46 -0.25
CA LEU A 37 -0.76 -11.09 0.55
C LEU A 37 -0.89 -11.67 1.95
N THR A 38 0.20 -12.26 2.41
CA THR A 38 0.35 -12.69 3.80
C THR A 38 0.41 -11.47 4.73
N ALA A 39 0.19 -11.70 6.02
CA ALA A 39 0.33 -10.67 7.05
C ALA A 39 1.73 -10.04 7.06
N GLU A 40 2.76 -10.82 6.71
CA GLU A 40 4.13 -10.31 6.61
C GLU A 40 4.31 -9.41 5.38
N GLU A 41 3.85 -9.84 4.21
CA GLU A 41 3.94 -9.08 2.95
C GLU A 41 3.17 -7.75 3.03
N SER A 42 1.91 -7.82 3.46
CA SER A 42 1.07 -6.63 3.67
C SER A 42 1.61 -5.73 4.80
N GLY A 43 2.18 -6.32 5.86
CA GLY A 43 2.85 -5.62 6.95
C GLY A 43 4.11 -4.88 6.50
N ARG A 44 4.93 -5.46 5.63
CA ARG A 44 6.10 -4.79 5.02
C ARG A 44 5.68 -3.58 4.18
N ILE A 45 4.65 -3.72 3.34
CA ILE A 45 4.12 -2.62 2.53
C ILE A 45 3.59 -1.49 3.42
N GLY A 46 2.78 -1.81 4.43
CA GLY A 46 2.23 -0.85 5.38
C GLY A 46 3.30 -0.17 6.25
N GLY A 47 4.33 -0.92 6.66
CA GLY A 47 5.46 -0.43 7.44
C GLY A 47 6.33 0.56 6.65
N LEU A 48 6.66 0.25 5.39
CA LEU A 48 7.41 1.14 4.50
C LEU A 48 6.61 2.40 4.19
N MET A 49 5.31 2.27 3.91
CA MET A 49 4.41 3.40 3.71
C MET A 49 4.38 4.32 4.93
N THR A 50 4.33 3.77 6.14
CA THR A 50 4.34 4.53 7.40
C THR A 50 5.69 5.21 7.65
N ARG A 51 6.81 4.53 7.37
CA ARG A 51 8.16 5.12 7.46
C ARG A 51 8.33 6.31 6.50
N GLN A 52 7.88 6.18 5.25
CA GLN A 52 7.91 7.27 4.27
C GLN A 52 7.03 8.44 4.69
N MET A 53 5.87 8.16 5.29
CA MET A 53 4.98 9.22 5.78
C MET A 53 5.48 9.91 7.05
N ARG A 54 6.25 9.21 7.91
CA ARG A 54 6.86 9.75 9.13
C ARG A 54 8.16 10.53 8.90
N LYS A 55 8.86 10.29 7.79
CA LYS A 55 10.10 10.99 7.44
C LYS A 55 9.87 12.42 6.91
N LYS A 56 8.62 12.85 6.79
CA LYS A 56 8.21 14.19 6.38
C LYS A 56 7.64 14.94 7.58
#